data_AF-A0A7S0HIX8-F1
#
_entry.id   AF-A0A7S0HIX8-F1
#
_cell.length_a   1.000
_cell.length_b   1.000
_cell.length_c   1.000
_cell.angle_alpha   90.00
_cell.angle_beta   90.00
_cell.angle_gamma   90.00
#
_symmetry.space_group_name_H-M   'P 1'
#
loop_
_entity.id
_entity.type
_entity.pdbx_description
1 polymer ?
#
loop_
_entity_poly.entity_id
_entity_poly.type
_entity_poly.pdbx_seq_one_letter_code
_entity_poly.pdbx_strand_id
1 'polypeptide(L)'
;GTRGQEGYQGNRGAEGVPGIPGRRGRKGTWDIIDAVQRCKEIGGTSYRGVCLKKSVLSYNADDIPVACNPYQPVLYWDYNDWLKIAKLFQSTVLWGDGIKSPGNEGGLCSNNQAIMSFTYRWNSNDLWLRSGTFSYEPARNWYGYWYCNICPSGSCTGIYACRIE
;
A
#
# COMPACT_ATOMS: atom_id res chain seq x y z
N GLY A 1 24.71 60.44 66.42
CA GLY A 1 23.70 59.68 65.67
C GLY A 1 24.29 58.34 65.30
N THR A 2 23.63 57.24 65.66
CA THR A 2 24.05 55.88 65.34
C THR A 2 23.87 55.60 63.84
N ARG A 3 24.89 55.05 63.20
CA ARG A 3 24.89 54.68 61.78
C ARG A 3 24.01 53.43 61.60
N GLY A 4 23.07 53.46 60.65
CA GLY A 4 22.14 52.35 60.38
C GLY A 4 22.85 51.10 59.85
N GLN A 5 22.30 49.93 60.16
CA GLN A 5 22.84 48.63 59.72
C GLN A 5 22.70 48.43 58.21
N GLU A 6 23.70 47.76 57.64
CA GLU A 6 23.79 47.41 56.22
C GLU A 6 22.77 46.31 55.86
N GLY A 7 22.05 46.48 54.75
CA GLY A 7 20.98 45.57 54.33
C GLY A 7 21.48 44.23 53.80
N TYR A 8 20.71 43.16 54.03
CA TYR A 8 21.05 41.81 53.60
C TYR A 8 21.11 41.64 52.07
N GLN A 9 22.13 40.93 51.59
CA GLN A 9 22.30 40.57 50.18
C GLN A 9 21.26 39.51 49.77
N GLY A 10 20.53 39.75 48.68
CA GLY A 10 19.48 38.86 48.18
C GLY A 10 20.00 37.48 47.74
N ASN A 11 19.17 36.46 47.93
CA ASN A 11 19.51 35.07 47.59
C ASN A 11 19.67 34.88 46.07
N ARG A 12 20.63 34.03 45.69
CA ARG A 12 20.90 33.65 44.28
C ARG A 12 19.68 32.96 43.69
N GLY A 13 19.26 33.37 42.48
CA GLY A 13 18.12 32.77 41.78
C GLY A 13 18.32 31.28 41.47
N ALA A 14 17.23 30.53 41.46
CA ALA A 14 17.24 29.09 41.21
C ALA A 14 17.77 28.76 39.80
N GLU A 15 18.48 27.63 39.70
CA GLU A 15 19.02 27.13 38.44
C GLU A 15 17.89 26.67 37.50
N GLY A 16 17.98 27.04 36.22
CA GLY A 16 16.93 26.74 35.23
C GLY A 16 16.81 25.23 34.95
N VAL A 17 15.58 24.77 34.73
CA VAL A 17 15.31 23.37 34.38
C VAL A 17 15.99 22.98 33.06
N PRO A 18 16.64 21.80 32.98
CA PRO A 18 17.20 21.29 31.73
C PRO A 18 16.15 21.17 30.62
N GLY A 19 16.53 21.57 29.41
CA GLY A 19 15.65 21.50 28.23
C GLY A 19 15.29 20.06 27.86
N ILE A 20 14.09 19.87 27.31
CA ILE A 20 13.60 18.56 26.86
C ILE A 20 14.48 18.06 25.68
N PRO A 21 14.98 16.81 25.71
CA PRO A 21 15.72 16.25 24.58
C PRO A 21 14.90 16.31 23.28
N GLY A 22 15.53 16.78 22.19
CA GLY A 22 14.89 16.86 20.87
C GLY A 22 14.42 15.49 20.36
N ARG A 23 13.34 15.47 19.57
CA ARG A 23 12.86 14.23 18.93
C ARG A 23 13.96 13.62 18.06
N ARG A 24 14.25 12.33 18.28
CA ARG A 24 15.18 11.55 17.45
C ARG A 24 14.70 11.60 15.99
N GLY A 25 15.59 11.98 15.07
CA GLY A 25 15.27 12.05 13.63
C GLY A 25 14.82 10.70 13.06
N ARG A 26 14.05 10.73 11.97
CA ARG A 26 13.68 9.51 11.20
C ARG A 26 14.97 8.75 10.84
N LYS A 27 15.02 7.45 11.14
CA LYS A 27 16.09 6.57 10.64
C LYS A 27 16.12 6.67 9.10
N GLY A 28 17.32 6.79 8.55
CA GLY A 28 17.54 6.79 7.10
C GLY A 28 17.08 5.48 6.46
N THR A 29 16.96 5.51 5.13
CA THR A 29 16.60 4.41 4.21
C THR A 29 16.97 3.03 4.74
N TRP A 30 15.95 2.19 4.94
CA TRP A 30 16.08 0.78 5.31
C TRP A 30 16.94 0.02 4.29
N ASP A 31 17.80 -0.87 4.76
CA ASP A 31 18.42 -1.87 3.86
C ASP A 31 17.35 -2.83 3.34
N ILE A 32 17.61 -3.45 2.18
CA ILE A 32 16.63 -4.32 1.48
C ILE A 32 16.11 -5.44 2.41
N ILE A 33 16.97 -5.99 3.27
CA ILE A 33 16.62 -7.05 4.22
C ILE A 33 15.58 -6.54 5.24
N ASP A 34 15.75 -5.34 5.75
CA ASP A 34 14.84 -4.72 6.73
C ASP A 34 13.47 -4.43 6.10
N ALA A 35 13.45 -3.93 4.85
CA ALA A 35 12.21 -3.69 4.14
C ALA A 35 11.43 -4.99 3.87
N VAL A 36 12.09 -6.07 3.48
CA VAL A 36 11.43 -7.37 3.29
C VAL A 36 10.89 -7.91 4.61
N GLN A 37 11.68 -7.81 5.69
CA GLN A 37 11.25 -8.27 7.01
C GLN A 37 10.04 -7.48 7.51
N ARG A 38 10.07 -6.15 7.40
CA ARG A 38 8.97 -5.29 7.83
C ARG A 38 7.71 -5.48 6.98
N CYS A 39 7.86 -5.79 5.69
CA CYS A 39 6.73 -6.20 4.85
C CYS A 39 6.01 -7.43 5.42
N LYS A 40 6.79 -8.43 5.86
CA LYS A 40 6.23 -9.67 6.46
C LYS A 40 5.54 -9.38 7.80
N GLU A 41 6.09 -8.49 8.62
CA GLU A 41 5.51 -8.11 9.92
C GLU A 41 4.11 -7.50 9.78
N ILE A 42 3.87 -6.72 8.72
CA ILE A 42 2.52 -6.21 8.43
C ILE A 42 1.65 -7.24 7.71
N GLY A 43 2.09 -8.49 7.54
CA GLY A 43 1.35 -9.54 6.82
C GLY A 43 1.34 -9.36 5.30
N GLY A 44 2.34 -8.65 4.76
CA GLY A 44 2.54 -8.47 3.33
C GLY A 44 3.57 -9.42 2.74
N THR A 45 3.73 -9.34 1.42
CA THR A 45 4.73 -10.07 0.65
C THR A 45 5.44 -9.11 -0.30
N SER A 46 6.77 -9.16 -0.35
CA SER A 46 7.56 -8.31 -1.24
C SER A 46 7.61 -8.85 -2.67
N TYR A 47 7.39 -7.99 -3.66
CA TYR A 47 7.59 -8.30 -5.08
C TYR A 47 8.40 -7.18 -5.74
N ARG A 48 9.59 -7.53 -6.28
CA ARG A 48 10.53 -6.57 -6.91
C ARG A 48 10.74 -5.28 -6.08
N GLY A 49 10.89 -5.41 -4.76
CA GLY A 49 11.12 -4.28 -3.85
C GLY A 49 9.85 -3.54 -3.38
N VAL A 50 8.66 -3.89 -3.88
CA VAL A 50 7.38 -3.34 -3.44
C VAL A 50 6.74 -4.28 -2.42
N CYS A 51 6.30 -3.75 -1.28
CA CYS A 51 5.51 -4.53 -0.33
C CYS A 51 4.05 -4.57 -0.74
N LEU A 52 3.53 -5.78 -0.94
CA LEU A 52 2.17 -6.01 -1.40
C LEU A 52 1.32 -6.63 -0.29
N LYS A 53 0.09 -6.15 -0.13
CA LYS A 53 -0.93 -6.78 0.72
C LYS A 53 -2.23 -6.97 -0.03
N LYS A 54 -2.93 -8.06 0.29
CA LYS A 54 -4.28 -8.31 -0.22
C LYS A 54 -5.37 -7.81 0.72
N SER A 55 -6.49 -7.39 0.15
CA SER A 55 -7.81 -7.38 0.80
C SER A 55 -8.83 -8.13 -0.05
N VAL A 56 -9.90 -8.60 0.59
CA VAL A 56 -11.07 -9.18 -0.08
C VAL A 56 -12.08 -8.07 -0.32
N LEU A 57 -12.40 -7.81 -1.58
CA LEU A 57 -13.34 -6.77 -1.98
C LEU A 57 -14.71 -7.37 -2.22
N SER A 58 -15.75 -6.77 -1.65
CA SER A 58 -17.14 -7.22 -1.81
C SER A 58 -17.96 -6.34 -2.76
N TYR A 59 -17.42 -5.19 -3.18
CA TYR A 59 -18.07 -4.23 -4.07
C TYR A 59 -17.00 -3.42 -4.80
N ASN A 60 -17.43 -2.59 -5.74
CA ASN A 60 -16.56 -1.78 -6.60
C ASN A 60 -15.94 -0.58 -5.86
N ALA A 61 -15.16 -0.82 -4.81
CA ALA A 61 -14.39 0.19 -4.10
C ALA A 61 -13.15 -0.42 -3.44
N ASP A 62 -12.23 0.45 -3.02
CA ASP A 62 -11.11 0.07 -2.16
C ASP A 62 -11.59 -0.38 -0.77
N ASP A 63 -10.90 -1.38 -0.25
CA ASP A 63 -10.88 -1.78 1.15
C ASP A 63 -9.41 -2.03 1.53
N ILE A 64 -8.82 -1.04 2.18
CA ILE A 64 -7.37 -0.98 2.42
C ILE A 64 -7.01 -1.96 3.56
N PRO A 65 -6.05 -2.88 3.36
CA PRO A 65 -5.63 -3.81 4.39
C PRO A 65 -5.12 -3.09 5.65
N VAL A 66 -5.42 -3.63 6.83
CA VAL A 66 -4.91 -3.12 8.12
C VAL A 66 -3.38 -2.97 8.06
N ALA A 67 -2.84 -1.89 8.63
CA ALA A 67 -1.40 -1.58 8.64
C ALA A 67 -0.78 -1.40 7.23
N CYS A 68 -1.59 -1.10 6.21
CA CYS A 68 -1.13 -0.65 4.90
C CYS A 68 -1.36 0.86 4.77
N ASN A 69 -0.29 1.62 4.53
CA ASN A 69 -0.39 2.98 3.98
C ASN A 69 -0.22 2.87 2.46
N PRO A 70 -1.30 2.86 1.67
CA PRO A 70 -1.21 2.57 0.25
C PRO A 70 -0.48 3.69 -0.49
N TYR A 71 0.30 3.31 -1.50
CA TYR A 71 0.89 4.24 -2.45
C TYR A 71 0.84 3.64 -3.86
N GLN A 72 1.10 4.50 -4.84
CA GLN A 72 0.98 4.15 -6.25
C GLN A 72 2.38 4.17 -6.85
N PRO A 73 3.09 3.03 -6.90
CA PRO A 73 4.43 2.98 -7.45
C PRO A 73 4.38 3.26 -8.96
N VAL A 74 5.27 4.14 -9.43
CA VAL A 74 5.45 4.40 -10.87
C VAL A 74 6.38 3.31 -11.42
N LEU A 75 5.77 2.32 -12.05
CA LEU A 75 6.42 1.11 -12.58
C LEU A 75 5.75 0.72 -13.90
N TYR A 76 6.36 -0.22 -14.62
CA TYR A 76 5.85 -0.70 -15.91
C TYR A 76 5.73 -2.23 -15.94
N TRP A 77 5.05 -2.77 -14.94
CA TRP A 77 4.85 -4.22 -14.83
C TRP A 77 3.99 -4.77 -15.96
N ASP A 78 4.43 -5.89 -16.51
CA ASP A 78 3.85 -6.50 -17.72
C ASP A 78 2.84 -7.62 -17.40
N TYR A 79 2.48 -8.40 -18.43
CA TYR A 79 1.62 -9.57 -18.30
C TYR A 79 2.16 -10.59 -17.27
N ASN A 80 3.46 -10.86 -17.30
CA ASN A 80 4.07 -11.84 -16.42
C ASN A 80 4.10 -11.35 -14.97
N ASP A 81 4.28 -10.05 -14.77
CA ASP A 81 4.34 -9.47 -13.44
C ASP A 81 2.99 -9.55 -12.72
N TRP A 82 1.87 -9.15 -13.35
CA TRP A 82 0.55 -9.27 -12.70
C TRP A 82 0.21 -10.74 -12.38
N LEU A 83 0.54 -11.66 -13.30
CA LEU A 83 0.28 -13.09 -13.12
C LEU A 83 1.07 -13.67 -11.94
N LYS A 84 2.36 -13.30 -11.82
CA LYS A 84 3.19 -13.70 -10.68
C LYS A 84 2.64 -13.13 -9.37
N ILE A 85 2.21 -11.87 -9.37
CA ILE A 85 1.61 -11.25 -8.19
C ILE A 85 0.30 -11.95 -7.81
N ALA A 86 -0.58 -12.22 -8.77
CA ALA A 86 -1.83 -12.95 -8.53
C ALA A 86 -1.57 -14.32 -7.88
N LYS A 87 -0.58 -15.07 -8.41
CA LYS A 87 -0.16 -16.36 -7.85
C LYS A 87 0.40 -16.29 -6.42
N LEU A 88 0.98 -15.16 -6.01
CA LEU A 88 1.42 -14.97 -4.61
C LEU A 88 0.22 -14.86 -3.65
N PHE A 89 -0.92 -14.37 -4.13
CA PHE A 89 -2.08 -14.06 -3.28
C PHE A 89 -3.27 -14.99 -3.48
N GLN A 90 -3.22 -15.87 -4.49
CA GLN A 90 -4.27 -16.82 -4.79
C GLN A 90 -4.61 -17.66 -3.57
N SER A 91 -5.90 -17.78 -3.25
CA SER A 91 -6.38 -18.54 -2.09
C SER A 91 -6.82 -19.97 -2.42
N THR A 92 -6.88 -20.32 -3.71
CA THR A 92 -7.40 -21.61 -4.18
C THR A 92 -6.60 -22.14 -5.36
N VAL A 93 -6.47 -23.46 -5.45
CA VAL A 93 -5.87 -24.19 -6.58
C VAL A 93 -6.79 -24.20 -7.81
N LEU A 94 -8.08 -23.85 -7.64
CA LEU A 94 -9.07 -23.81 -8.72
C LEU A 94 -9.06 -22.47 -9.49
N TRP A 95 -8.15 -21.56 -9.14
CA TRP A 95 -7.96 -20.31 -9.88
C TRP A 95 -7.10 -20.56 -11.12
N GLY A 96 -7.51 -20.01 -12.26
CA GLY A 96 -6.67 -19.97 -13.47
C GLY A 96 -6.45 -18.55 -13.95
N ASP A 97 -5.51 -18.38 -14.87
CA ASP A 97 -5.01 -17.08 -15.33
C ASP A 97 -5.79 -16.46 -16.49
N GLY A 98 -6.78 -17.17 -17.04
CA GLY A 98 -7.62 -16.66 -18.12
C GLY A 98 -8.38 -15.41 -17.73
N ILE A 99 -8.23 -14.38 -18.55
CA ILE A 99 -8.97 -13.12 -18.44
C ILE A 99 -10.19 -13.20 -19.33
N LYS A 100 -11.34 -12.79 -18.80
CA LYS A 100 -12.61 -12.77 -19.52
C LYS A 100 -12.49 -11.88 -20.77
N SER A 101 -12.67 -12.45 -21.95
CA SER A 101 -12.58 -11.72 -23.22
C SER A 101 -13.60 -12.28 -24.24
N PRO A 102 -14.49 -11.44 -24.80
CA PRO A 102 -14.81 -10.10 -24.34
C PRO A 102 -15.54 -10.14 -22.99
N GLY A 103 -15.65 -8.99 -22.34
CA GLY A 103 -16.52 -8.84 -21.16
C GLY A 103 -15.79 -8.69 -19.84
N ASN A 104 -14.46 -8.60 -19.82
CA ASN A 104 -13.74 -8.13 -18.63
C ASN A 104 -14.31 -6.79 -18.18
N GLU A 105 -14.74 -6.73 -16.93
CA GLU A 105 -15.29 -5.52 -16.32
C GLU A 105 -14.24 -4.65 -15.60
N GLY A 106 -13.00 -5.14 -15.52
CA GLY A 106 -11.86 -4.34 -15.07
C GLY A 106 -11.30 -3.46 -16.19
N GLY A 107 -9.98 -3.53 -16.38
CA GLY A 107 -9.23 -2.72 -17.33
C GLY A 107 -7.95 -2.12 -16.75
N LEU A 108 -7.29 -1.26 -17.52
CA LEU A 108 -6.12 -0.49 -17.06
C LEU A 108 -6.58 0.92 -16.67
N CYS A 109 -6.67 1.21 -15.37
CA CYS A 109 -7.39 2.37 -14.85
C CYS A 109 -6.66 3.02 -13.66
N SER A 110 -7.10 4.19 -13.19
CA SER A 110 -6.45 4.94 -12.09
C SER A 110 -7.39 5.28 -10.94
N ASN A 111 -8.63 4.79 -10.96
CA ASN A 111 -9.74 5.20 -10.10
C ASN A 111 -9.74 4.62 -8.67
N ASN A 112 -8.78 3.77 -8.30
CA ASN A 112 -8.70 3.13 -6.97
C ASN A 112 -7.26 3.14 -6.41
N GLN A 113 -7.10 3.00 -5.10
CA GLN A 113 -5.81 2.94 -4.40
C GLN A 113 -5.10 1.59 -4.57
N ALA A 114 -5.84 0.52 -4.80
CA ALA A 114 -5.25 -0.75 -5.20
C ALA A 114 -4.39 -0.58 -6.47
N ILE A 115 -3.38 -1.42 -6.60
CA ILE A 115 -2.54 -1.49 -7.81
C ILE A 115 -3.07 -2.53 -8.79
N MET A 116 -3.80 -3.54 -8.32
CA MET A 116 -4.50 -4.51 -9.15
C MET A 116 -5.62 -5.20 -8.37
N SER A 117 -6.56 -5.80 -9.08
CA SER A 117 -7.50 -6.75 -8.52
C SER A 117 -7.91 -7.81 -9.54
N PHE A 118 -8.35 -8.96 -9.03
CA PHE A 118 -8.87 -10.05 -9.86
C PHE A 118 -9.98 -10.82 -9.16
N THR A 119 -10.92 -11.36 -9.93
CA THR A 119 -11.92 -12.31 -9.42
C THR A 119 -11.32 -13.71 -9.28
N TYR A 120 -11.97 -14.61 -8.53
CA TYR A 120 -11.54 -16.01 -8.41
C TYR A 120 -12.39 -16.92 -9.29
N ARG A 121 -12.00 -17.08 -10.55
CA ARG A 121 -12.68 -17.94 -11.52
C ARG A 121 -11.67 -18.91 -12.15
N TRP A 122 -12.15 -20.07 -12.60
CA TRP A 122 -11.28 -21.10 -13.16
C TRP A 122 -10.51 -20.64 -14.40
N ASN A 123 -11.12 -19.83 -15.28
CA ASN A 123 -10.42 -19.30 -16.46
C ASN A 123 -11.17 -18.12 -17.13
N SER A 124 -11.83 -17.29 -16.33
CA SER A 124 -12.72 -16.23 -16.83
C SER A 124 -12.75 -15.05 -15.87
N ASN A 125 -11.56 -14.61 -15.44
CA ASN A 125 -11.41 -13.60 -14.42
C ASN A 125 -11.65 -12.21 -14.98
N ASP A 126 -12.25 -11.37 -14.17
CA ASP A 126 -12.19 -9.93 -14.36
C ASP A 126 -10.85 -9.46 -13.76
N LEU A 127 -10.11 -8.66 -14.51
CA LEU A 127 -8.80 -8.14 -14.14
C LEU A 127 -8.81 -6.62 -14.26
N TRP A 128 -8.54 -5.96 -13.14
CA TRP A 128 -8.33 -4.53 -13.06
C TRP A 128 -6.87 -4.28 -12.67
N LEU A 129 -6.19 -3.41 -13.42
CA LEU A 129 -4.80 -3.04 -13.19
C LEU A 129 -4.69 -1.53 -13.10
N ARG A 130 -3.76 -1.05 -12.27
CA ARG A 130 -3.49 0.38 -12.15
C ARG A 130 -2.62 0.89 -13.30
N SER A 131 -3.13 1.89 -14.02
CA SER A 131 -2.36 2.65 -15.01
C SER A 131 -1.20 3.38 -14.33
N GLY A 132 0.02 3.21 -14.87
CA GLY A 132 1.24 3.80 -14.30
C GLY A 132 1.98 2.91 -13.31
N THR A 133 1.37 1.80 -12.87
CA THR A 133 2.09 0.68 -12.22
C THR A 133 2.25 -0.49 -13.20
N PHE A 134 1.23 -0.71 -14.03
CA PHE A 134 1.22 -1.73 -15.08
C PHE A 134 1.21 -1.10 -16.48
N SER A 135 1.82 -1.81 -17.43
CA SER A 135 1.82 -1.51 -18.86
C SER A 135 0.98 -2.50 -19.68
N TYR A 136 0.63 -3.66 -19.10
CA TYR A 136 -0.26 -4.61 -19.74
C TYR A 136 -1.69 -4.07 -19.80
N GLU A 137 -2.31 -4.18 -20.97
CA GLU A 137 -3.70 -3.81 -21.22
C GLU A 137 -4.61 -5.04 -21.10
N PRO A 138 -5.46 -5.14 -20.05
CA PRO A 138 -6.45 -6.21 -19.97
C PRO A 138 -7.45 -6.14 -21.13
N ALA A 139 -8.03 -7.30 -21.48
CA ALA A 139 -9.08 -7.37 -22.49
C ALA A 139 -10.20 -6.36 -22.21
N ARG A 140 -10.76 -5.79 -23.29
CA ARG A 140 -11.87 -4.84 -23.21
C ARG A 140 -13.21 -5.57 -23.09
N ASN A 141 -14.24 -4.84 -22.68
CA ASN A 141 -15.59 -5.36 -22.64
C ASN A 141 -16.17 -5.54 -24.07
N TRP A 142 -17.41 -6.02 -24.15
CA TRP A 142 -18.13 -6.23 -25.42
C TRP A 142 -18.33 -4.98 -26.27
N TYR A 143 -18.20 -3.80 -25.66
CA TYR A 143 -18.40 -2.49 -26.28
C TYR A 143 -17.07 -1.80 -26.63
N GLY A 144 -15.93 -2.48 -26.44
CA GLY A 144 -14.62 -1.97 -26.84
C GLY A 144 -14.02 -0.93 -25.89
N TYR A 145 -14.48 -0.85 -24.64
CA TYR A 145 -13.89 0.01 -23.60
C TYR A 145 -13.64 -0.76 -22.27
N TRP A 146 -13.03 -0.11 -21.29
CA TRP A 146 -12.84 -0.65 -19.93
C TRP A 146 -13.90 -0.07 -18.99
N TYR A 147 -14.58 -0.93 -18.22
CA TYR A 147 -15.53 -0.48 -17.21
C TYR A 147 -14.82 0.06 -15.96
N CYS A 148 -13.56 -0.32 -15.73
CA CYS A 148 -12.77 0.10 -14.57
C CYS A 148 -13.39 -0.29 -13.22
N ASN A 149 -14.10 -1.43 -13.19
CA ASN A 149 -14.59 -2.00 -11.94
C ASN A 149 -13.46 -2.77 -11.25
N ILE A 150 -13.05 -2.32 -10.06
CA ILE A 150 -12.09 -3.03 -9.22
C ILE A 150 -12.68 -4.34 -8.68
N CYS A 151 -14.01 -4.39 -8.49
CA CYS A 151 -14.67 -5.66 -8.17
C CYS A 151 -16.11 -5.73 -8.70
N PRO A 152 -16.33 -6.39 -9.86
CA PRO A 152 -17.65 -6.46 -10.48
C PRO A 152 -18.58 -7.53 -9.87
N SER A 153 -18.06 -8.69 -9.46
CA SER A 153 -18.89 -9.85 -9.08
C SER A 153 -18.94 -10.18 -7.60
N GLY A 154 -18.85 -9.16 -6.74
CA GLY A 154 -19.11 -9.28 -5.29
C GLY A 154 -18.06 -10.03 -4.47
N SER A 155 -17.05 -10.65 -5.09
CA SER A 155 -15.87 -11.15 -4.39
C SER A 155 -14.65 -11.12 -5.30
N CYS A 156 -13.67 -10.30 -4.94
CA CYS A 156 -12.40 -10.14 -5.65
C CYS A 156 -11.25 -10.04 -4.66
N THR A 157 -10.04 -10.31 -5.12
CA THR A 157 -8.83 -9.95 -4.37
C THR A 157 -8.29 -8.64 -4.91
N GLY A 158 -8.26 -7.61 -4.07
CA GLY A 158 -7.55 -6.36 -4.32
C GLY A 158 -6.15 -6.41 -3.73
N ILE A 159 -5.14 -5.96 -4.48
CA ILE A 159 -3.75 -5.91 -4.06
C ILE A 159 -3.31 -4.45 -3.97
N TYR A 160 -2.68 -4.10 -2.85
CA TYR A 160 -2.21 -2.76 -2.54
C TYR A 160 -0.70 -2.77 -2.37
N ALA A 161 -0.04 -1.74 -2.92
CA ALA A 161 1.35 -1.45 -2.58
C ALA A 161 1.39 -0.63 -1.29
N CYS A 162 2.02 -1.15 -0.25
CA CYS A 162 2.06 -0.54 1.08
C CYS A 162 3.42 0.10 1.34
N ARG A 163 3.42 1.34 1.84
CA ARG A 163 4.62 1.95 2.39
C ARG A 163 5.02 1.21 3.65
N ILE A 164 6.32 1.01 3.78
CA ILE A 164 6.94 0.41 4.96
C ILE A 164 7.64 1.54 5.69
N GLU A 165 6.98 2.07 6.72
CA GLU A 165 7.52 3.09 7.62
C GLU A 165 7.95 2.47 8.97
#